data_AF-A0A7X0A3F1-F1
#
_entry.id   AF-A0A7X0A3F1-F1
#
_cell.length_a   1.000
_cell.length_b   1.000
_cell.length_c   1.000
_cell.angle_alpha   90.00
_cell.angle_beta   90.00
_cell.angle_gamma   90.00
#
_symmetry.space_group_name_H-M   'P 1'
#
loop_
_entity.id
_entity.type
_entity.pdbx_description
1 polymer ?
#
loop_
_entity_poly.entity_id
_entity_poly.type
_entity_poly.pdbx_seq_one_letter_code
_entity_poly.pdbx_strand_id
1 'polypeptide(L)'
;MFKNLFSFEGRIRRTEYGISFIVYVICYLIIRISSGGAGGSKMILFGFIPMLWFLWSQGAKRCHDIGKSGWWQIIPFCFLWLIFQEGEAGDNEYGDNPKNNGSYDSQQYENPFPEKPTINDGNSNTQEHKD
;
A
#
# COMPACT_ATOMS: atom_id res chain seq x y z
N MET A 1 -6.07 6.69 5.59
CA MET A 1 -6.91 6.46 6.77
C MET A 1 -8.09 5.62 6.32
N PHE A 2 -8.43 4.56 7.06
CA PHE A 2 -9.36 3.50 6.67
C PHE A 2 -10.60 4.01 5.91
N LYS A 3 -10.63 3.79 4.60
CA LYS A 3 -11.81 4.03 3.76
C LYS A 3 -12.50 2.71 3.47
N ASN A 4 -13.79 2.63 3.76
CA ASN A 4 -14.69 1.52 3.40
C ASN A 4 -14.20 0.14 3.85
N LEU A 5 -14.25 -0.13 5.17
CA LEU A 5 -13.74 -1.35 5.82
C LEU A 5 -14.31 -2.67 5.26
N PHE A 6 -15.51 -2.66 4.68
CA PHE A 6 -16.18 -3.85 4.13
C PHE A 6 -16.29 -3.88 2.60
N SER A 7 -15.73 -2.87 1.92
CA SER A 7 -15.65 -2.85 0.45
C SER A 7 -14.33 -3.48 -0.02
N PHE A 8 -14.31 -4.04 -1.22
CA PHE A 8 -13.08 -4.51 -1.88
C PHE A 8 -12.36 -3.41 -2.66
N GLU A 9 -12.98 -2.24 -2.81
CA GLU A 9 -12.44 -1.15 -3.61
C GLU A 9 -11.42 -0.31 -2.84
N GLY A 10 -10.43 0.18 -3.58
CA GLY A 10 -9.36 1.03 -3.08
C GLY A 10 -8.10 0.26 -2.67
N ARG A 11 -7.19 1.02 -2.05
CA ARG A 11 -5.85 0.58 -1.65
C ARG A 11 -5.63 0.81 -0.16
N ILE A 12 -4.93 -0.11 0.50
CA ILE A 12 -4.53 0.06 1.90
C ILE A 12 -3.03 -0.14 2.08
N ARG A 13 -2.48 0.60 3.03
CA ARG A 13 -1.06 0.49 3.41
C ARG A 13 -0.81 -0.70 4.31
N ARG A 14 0.47 -1.07 4.44
CA ARG A 14 0.95 -2.12 5.37
C ARG A 14 0.49 -1.88 6.82
N THR A 15 0.52 -0.63 7.28
CA THR A 15 0.09 -0.26 8.64
C THR A 15 -1.40 -0.49 8.85
N GLU A 16 -2.23 -0.07 7.88
CA GLU A 16 -3.67 -0.29 7.92
C GLU A 16 -3.98 -1.80 7.88
N TYR A 17 -3.33 -2.55 6.98
CA TYR A 17 -3.46 -4.01 6.92
C TYR A 17 -3.05 -4.70 8.24
N GLY A 18 -1.94 -4.28 8.85
CA GLY A 18 -1.48 -4.80 10.14
C GLY A 18 -2.45 -4.53 11.28
N ILE A 19 -3.02 -3.32 11.34
CA ILE A 19 -4.05 -2.97 12.32
C ILE A 19 -5.32 -3.80 12.10
N SER A 20 -5.75 -4.01 10.84
CA SER A 20 -6.89 -4.87 10.52
C SER A 20 -6.68 -6.31 11.01
N PHE A 21 -5.46 -6.83 10.86
CA PHE A 21 -5.11 -8.15 11.40
C PHE A 21 -5.14 -8.18 12.93
N ILE A 22 -4.63 -7.15 13.61
CA ILE A 22 -4.70 -7.05 15.08
C ILE A 22 -6.15 -7.01 15.57
N VAL A 23 -6.99 -6.18 14.94
CA VAL A 23 -8.44 -6.11 15.25
C VAL A 23 -9.09 -7.48 15.04
N TYR A 24 -8.74 -8.18 13.96
CA TYR A 24 -9.23 -9.53 13.70
C TYR A 24 -8.84 -10.51 14.82
N VAL A 25 -7.57 -10.50 15.26
CA VAL A 25 -7.10 -11.38 16.33
C VAL A 25 -7.83 -11.09 17.65
N ILE A 26 -7.99 -9.82 18.02
CA ILE A 26 -8.68 -9.43 19.26
C ILE A 26 -10.14 -9.89 19.24
N CYS A 27 -10.88 -9.58 18.17
CA CYS A 27 -12.28 -9.99 18.03
C CYS A 27 -12.42 -11.52 18.00
N TYR A 28 -11.49 -12.23 17.35
CA TYR A 28 -11.45 -13.70 17.37
C TYR A 28 -11.32 -14.25 18.80
N LEU A 29 -10.41 -13.70 19.61
CA LEU A 29 -10.22 -14.11 21.00
C LEU A 29 -11.48 -13.85 21.84
N ILE A 30 -12.12 -12.70 21.68
CA ILE A 30 -13.37 -12.36 22.39
C ILE A 30 -14.47 -13.38 22.08
N ILE A 31 -14.68 -13.71 20.80
CA ILE A 31 -15.68 -14.70 20.38
C ILE A 31 -15.34 -16.07 20.96
N ARG A 32 -14.07 -16.47 20.94
CA ARG A 32 -13.62 -17.77 21.48
C ARG A 32 -13.84 -17.90 22.98
N ILE A 33 -13.56 -16.85 23.75
CA ILE A 33 -13.80 -16.84 25.20
C ILE A 33 -15.32 -16.84 25.49
N SER A 34 -16.09 -16.10 24.71
CA SER A 34 -17.54 -15.96 24.92
C SER A 34 -18.37 -17.18 24.49
N SER A 35 -17.79 -18.09 23.70
CA SER A 35 -18.50 -19.24 23.09
C SER A 35 -18.53 -20.51 23.95
N GLY A 36 -18.14 -20.46 25.23
CA GLY A 36 -18.16 -21.62 26.13
C GLY A 36 -19.55 -22.12 26.59
N GLY A 37 -20.63 -21.40 26.30
CA GLY A 37 -22.00 -21.74 26.74
C GLY A 37 -22.88 -22.42 25.67
N ALA A 38 -24.13 -22.74 26.03
CA ALA A 38 -25.10 -23.45 25.16
C ALA A 38 -25.44 -22.72 23.83
N GLY A 39 -25.12 -21.43 23.71
CA GLY A 39 -25.25 -20.63 22.47
C GLY A 39 -23.97 -20.48 21.65
N GLY A 40 -22.85 -21.10 22.07
CA GLY A 40 -21.52 -20.88 21.52
C GLY A 40 -21.40 -21.17 20.02
N SER A 41 -22.07 -22.23 19.54
CA SER A 41 -22.04 -22.61 18.12
C SER A 41 -22.67 -21.58 17.20
N LYS A 42 -23.79 -20.96 17.60
CA LYS A 42 -24.45 -19.89 16.85
C LYS A 42 -23.60 -18.62 16.86
N MET A 43 -23.03 -18.28 18.02
CA MET A 43 -22.19 -17.08 18.18
C MET A 43 -20.91 -17.17 17.33
N ILE A 44 -20.31 -18.36 17.25
CA ILE A 44 -19.20 -18.63 16.33
C ILE A 44 -19.66 -18.40 14.90
N LEU A 45 -20.74 -19.04 14.44
CA LEU A 45 -21.18 -18.93 13.05
C LEU A 45 -21.49 -17.49 12.62
N PHE A 46 -22.29 -16.77 13.40
CA PHE A 46 -22.69 -15.39 13.08
C PHE A 46 -21.57 -14.36 13.28
N GLY A 47 -20.65 -14.59 14.23
CA GLY A 47 -19.50 -13.72 14.45
C GLY A 47 -18.37 -13.93 13.45
N PHE A 48 -18.16 -15.16 12.97
CA PHE A 48 -17.05 -15.47 12.06
C PHE A 48 -17.26 -14.93 10.65
N ILE A 49 -18.50 -14.99 10.13
CA ILE A 49 -18.80 -14.57 8.76
C ILE A 49 -18.38 -13.11 8.48
N PRO A 50 -18.83 -12.09 9.26
CA PRO A 50 -18.43 -10.71 9.01
C PRO A 50 -16.93 -10.47 9.26
N MET A 51 -16.33 -11.25 10.17
CA MET A 51 -14.90 -11.19 10.47
C MET A 51 -14.04 -11.69 9.31
N LEU A 52 -14.43 -12.82 8.70
CA LEU A 52 -13.78 -13.33 7.50
C LEU A 52 -13.96 -12.36 6.33
N TRP A 53 -15.16 -11.80 6.18
CA TRP A 53 -15.42 -10.80 5.14
C TRP A 53 -14.53 -9.56 5.30
N PHE A 54 -14.40 -9.06 6.53
CA PHE A 54 -13.51 -7.96 6.85
C PHE A 54 -12.05 -8.29 6.52
N LEU A 55 -11.53 -9.45 6.94
CA LEU A 55 -10.15 -9.81 6.65
C LEU A 55 -9.90 -9.97 5.14
N TRP A 56 -10.87 -10.54 4.43
CA TRP A 56 -10.83 -10.71 2.98
C TRP A 56 -10.85 -9.37 2.23
N SER A 57 -11.69 -8.43 2.68
CA SER A 57 -11.77 -7.10 2.05
C SER A 57 -10.45 -6.35 2.19
N GLN A 58 -9.83 -6.40 3.37
CA GLN A 58 -8.54 -5.73 3.62
C GLN A 58 -7.41 -6.42 2.86
N GLY A 59 -7.40 -7.76 2.79
CA GLY A 59 -6.43 -8.51 2.00
C GLY A 59 -6.49 -8.15 0.50
N ALA A 60 -7.70 -8.03 -0.06
CA ALA A 60 -7.89 -7.63 -1.45
C ALA A 60 -7.33 -6.22 -1.71
N LYS A 61 -7.62 -5.25 -0.83
CA LYS A 61 -7.07 -3.89 -0.96
C LYS A 61 -5.56 -3.82 -0.81
N ARG A 62 -4.96 -4.74 -0.06
CA ARG A 62 -3.49 -4.85 0.05
C ARG A 62 -2.90 -5.42 -1.23
N CYS A 63 -3.56 -6.39 -1.87
CA CYS A 63 -3.19 -6.88 -3.20
C CYS A 63 -3.29 -5.77 -4.24
N HIS A 64 -4.37 -4.98 -4.20
CA HIS A 64 -4.56 -3.82 -5.05
C HIS A 64 -3.46 -2.76 -4.87
N ASP A 65 -2.98 -2.57 -3.65
CA ASP A 65 -1.87 -1.64 -3.38
C ASP A 65 -0.54 -2.07 -4.02
N ILE A 66 -0.35 -3.36 -4.32
CA ILE A 66 0.84 -3.88 -5.01
C ILE A 66 0.60 -4.13 -6.51
N GLY A 67 -0.49 -3.61 -7.07
CA GLY A 67 -0.85 -3.79 -8.48
C GLY A 67 -1.23 -5.22 -8.85
N LYS A 68 -1.79 -5.99 -7.91
CA LYS A 68 -2.25 -7.37 -8.12
C LYS A 68 -3.74 -7.48 -7.85
N SER A 69 -4.42 -8.37 -8.57
CA SER A 69 -5.84 -8.66 -8.32
C SER A 69 -6.06 -9.19 -6.90
N GLY A 70 -7.19 -8.85 -6.27
CA GLY A 70 -7.55 -9.31 -4.93
C GLY A 70 -7.50 -10.84 -4.70
N TRP A 71 -7.57 -11.65 -5.75
CA TRP A 71 -7.45 -13.11 -5.69
C TRP A 71 -6.06 -13.63 -5.27
N TRP A 72 -5.01 -12.81 -5.36
CA TRP A 72 -3.65 -13.21 -4.99
C TRP A 72 -3.52 -13.65 -3.52
N GLN A 73 -4.40 -13.18 -2.64
CA GLN A 73 -4.39 -13.56 -1.24
C GLN A 73 -4.69 -15.05 -0.97
N ILE A 74 -5.26 -15.78 -1.93
CA ILE A 74 -5.56 -17.23 -1.80
C ILE A 74 -4.28 -18.06 -1.91
N ILE A 75 -3.24 -17.51 -2.54
CA ILE A 75 -1.98 -18.21 -2.73
C ILE A 75 -1.34 -18.42 -1.35
N PRO A 76 -1.00 -19.67 -0.97
CA PRO A 76 -0.34 -19.94 0.30
C PRO A 76 0.97 -19.14 0.40
N PHE A 77 1.28 -18.67 1.61
CA PHE A 77 2.42 -17.77 1.91
C PHE A 77 2.33 -16.34 1.34
N CYS A 78 1.32 -16.00 0.53
CA CYS A 78 1.17 -14.65 0.01
C CYS A 78 0.95 -13.61 1.12
N PHE A 79 0.38 -14.00 2.27
CA PHE A 79 0.22 -13.10 3.42
C PHE A 79 1.56 -12.55 3.95
N LEU A 80 2.62 -13.36 3.97
CA LEU A 80 3.96 -12.92 4.37
C LEU A 80 4.49 -11.90 3.36
N TRP A 81 4.35 -12.21 2.07
CA TRP A 81 4.72 -11.30 1.00
C TRP A 81 3.96 -9.97 1.12
N LEU A 82 2.66 -9.97 1.38
CA LEU A 82 1.83 -8.77 1.52
C LEU A 82 2.24 -7.87 2.70
N ILE A 83 2.80 -8.46 3.76
CA ILE A 83 3.34 -7.71 4.91
C ILE A 83 4.67 -7.04 4.55
N PHE A 84 5.54 -7.70 3.78
CA PHE A 84 6.91 -7.24 3.46
C PHE A 84 7.04 -6.47 2.14
N GLN A 85 6.12 -6.63 1.19
CA GLN A 85 6.17 -5.96 -0.12
C GLN A 85 5.69 -4.52 -0.06
N GLU A 86 6.39 -3.60 -0.74
CA GLU A 86 5.99 -2.20 -0.80
C GLU A 86 4.85 -1.97 -1.80
N GLY A 87 3.97 -1.03 -1.48
CA GLY A 87 2.93 -0.60 -2.40
C GLY A 87 3.49 0.08 -3.62
N GLU A 88 2.73 0.03 -4.71
CA GLU A 88 3.04 0.70 -5.97
C GLU A 88 3.11 2.23 -5.76
N ALA A 89 4.15 2.86 -6.31
CA ALA A 89 4.30 4.31 -6.29
C ALA A 89 3.33 4.96 -7.29
N GLY A 90 2.80 6.14 -6.97
CA GLY A 90 1.76 6.78 -7.77
C GLY A 90 0.42 6.05 -7.74
N ASP A 91 -0.49 6.50 -8.60
CA ASP A 91 -1.86 5.99 -8.71
C ASP A 91 -1.87 4.73 -9.60
N ASN A 92 -2.81 3.82 -9.35
CA ASN A 92 -2.95 2.60 -10.14
C ASN A 92 -4.42 2.32 -10.49
N GLU A 93 -4.68 1.21 -11.18
CA GLU A 93 -6.05 0.84 -11.62
C GLU A 93 -7.06 0.67 -10.47
N TYR A 94 -6.58 0.54 -9.23
CA TYR A 94 -7.39 0.41 -8.02
C TYR A 94 -7.52 1.72 -7.23
N GLY A 95 -6.95 2.82 -7.73
CA GLY A 95 -7.10 4.18 -7.22
C GLY A 95 -5.81 4.83 -6.73
N ASP A 96 -6.01 5.99 -6.08
CA ASP A 96 -4.93 6.88 -5.68
C ASP A 96 -3.97 6.26 -4.66
N ASN A 97 -2.70 6.68 -4.69
CA ASN A 97 -1.72 6.21 -3.72
C ASN A 97 -2.12 6.58 -2.28
N PRO A 98 -2.25 5.60 -1.35
CA PRO A 98 -2.64 5.90 0.03
C PRO A 98 -1.55 6.63 0.84
N LYS A 99 -0.32 6.80 0.29
CA LYS A 99 0.71 7.70 0.82
C LYS A 99 0.43 9.17 0.51
N ASN A 100 -0.36 9.48 -0.52
CA ASN A 100 -0.62 10.84 -0.97
C ASN A 100 -1.77 11.48 -0.16
N ASN A 101 -1.58 11.62 1.16
CA ASN A 101 -2.48 12.40 2.01
C ASN A 101 -1.90 13.80 2.19
N GLY A 102 -2.08 14.64 1.18
CA GLY A 102 -1.67 16.04 1.18
C GLY A 102 -0.31 16.27 0.52
N SER A 103 -0.36 16.81 -0.69
CA SER A 103 0.61 17.75 -1.26
C SER A 103 2.04 17.69 -0.69
N TYR A 104 2.82 16.70 -1.11
CA TYR A 104 4.17 17.00 -1.56
C TYR A 104 4.17 16.83 -3.06
N ASP A 105 3.76 17.92 -3.70
CA ASP A 105 3.98 18.19 -5.10
C ASP A 105 5.45 17.88 -5.42
N SER A 106 5.70 16.74 -6.05
CA SER A 106 7.00 16.39 -6.61
C SER A 106 7.18 17.00 -8.00
N GLN A 107 6.27 17.87 -8.45
CA GLN A 107 6.43 18.66 -9.68
C GLN A 107 7.06 20.05 -9.46
N GLN A 108 7.63 20.34 -8.30
CA GLN A 108 8.40 21.57 -8.06
C GLN A 108 9.72 21.28 -7.33
N TYR A 109 10.56 20.39 -7.87
CA TYR A 109 12.01 20.61 -7.79
C TYR A 109 12.45 21.33 -9.06
N GLU A 110 12.01 22.59 -9.22
CA GLU A 110 12.76 23.56 -10.01
C GLU A 110 14.12 23.67 -9.30
N ASN A 111 15.21 23.28 -9.97
CA ASN A 111 16.56 23.34 -9.40
C ASN A 111 16.80 24.74 -8.79
N PRO A 112 16.99 24.90 -7.46
CA PRO A 112 17.22 26.21 -6.85
C PRO A 112 18.67 26.68 -7.08
N PHE A 113 19.52 25.80 -7.62
CA PHE A 113 20.85 26.15 -8.07
C PHE A 113 20.80 26.46 -9.57
N PRO A 114 21.04 27.71 -9.99
CA PRO A 114 21.27 27.98 -11.40
C PRO A 114 22.45 27.12 -11.87
N GLU A 115 22.30 26.46 -13.02
CA GLU A 115 23.44 25.89 -13.71
C GLU A 115 24.48 27.00 -13.85
N LYS A 116 25.69 26.71 -13.35
CA LYS A 116 26.81 27.65 -13.43
C LYS A 116 26.97 27.97 -14.92
N PRO A 117 27.05 29.25 -15.33
CA PRO A 117 27.21 29.59 -16.73
C PRO A 117 28.44 28.84 -17.25
N THR A 118 28.21 27.94 -18.20
CA THR A 118 29.28 27.31 -18.97
C THR A 118 30.00 28.46 -19.66
N ILE A 119 31.19 28.82 -19.20
CA ILE A 119 32.04 29.74 -19.93
C ILE A 119 32.36 29.02 -21.23
N ASN A 120 31.74 29.49 -22.30
CA ASN A 120 32.04 29.04 -23.64
C ASN A 120 33.40 29.65 -23.96
N ASP A 121 34.48 28.94 -23.63
CA ASP A 121 35.85 29.28 -24.01
C ASP A 121 35.99 29.10 -25.52
N GLY A 122 35.35 30.00 -26.26
CA GLY A 122 35.47 30.13 -27.69
C GLY A 122 36.84 30.71 -28.03
N ASN A 123 37.88 29.86 -28.02
CA ASN A 123 39.09 30.07 -28.82
C ASN A 123 40.00 28.83 -28.78
N SER A 124 39.73 27.85 -29.66
CA SER A 124 40.81 27.02 -30.21
C SER A 124 40.99 27.38 -31.68
N ASN A 125 41.54 28.57 -31.92
CA ASN A 125 42.21 28.85 -33.19
C ASN A 125 43.45 27.97 -33.29
N THR A 126 43.29 26.82 -33.94
CA THR A 126 44.38 26.06 -34.54
C THR A 126 45.01 26.93 -35.63
N GLN A 127 46.07 27.66 -35.29
CA GLN A 127 47.05 28.12 -36.28
C GLN A 127 48.25 27.16 -36.20
N GLU A 128 48.18 26.10 -37.00
CA GLU A 128 49.34 25.30 -37.34
C GLU A 128 50.13 26.08 -38.39
N HIS A 129 51.24 26.72 -37.98
CA HIS A 129 52.18 27.32 -38.93
C HIS A 129 53.64 27.18 -38.44
N LYS A 130 54.42 26.45 -39.26
CA LYS A 130 55.89 26.34 -39.34
C LYS A 130 56.52 25.46 -38.25
N ASP A 131 57.42 24.52 -38.55
CA ASP A 131 58.43 24.43 -39.63
C ASP A 131 58.51 23.02 -40.27
#